data_AF-A0A4Q9B8P0-F1
#
_entry.id   AF-A0A4Q9B8P0-F1
#
_cell.length_a   1.000
_cell.length_b   1.000
_cell.length_c   1.000
_cell.angle_alpha   90.00
_cell.angle_beta   90.00
_cell.angle_gamma   90.00
#
_symmetry.space_group_name_H-M   'P 1'
#
loop_
_entity.id
_entity.type
_entity.pdbx_description
1 polymer ?
#
loop_
_entity_poly.entity_id
_entity_poly.type
_entity_poly.pdbx_seq_one_letter_code
_entity_poly.pdbx_strand_id
1 'polypeptide(L)'
;MLKNKLYIAISCLILSATNLAAQTLSLDNVLSTIKTNNPQLKMYDADIQSMDAAAKGARSWMPPQVETGFFMTPYNSNLWKASEMGQGMGNYMLGVTQMIPNASKLNANENLMKAMSSVENENKNYTLNQLNALAKTYYYEWITIKKKIKIAQDNIQLLEYMIKSMEIRYQYNMDKLPSYYKAKSQLATLQSMIVMLENDISQRKYMLNTLMARNKNEDLEIDSNYEIKDFNLFETDLSSYINNRSDIKAIDKTKDINKLKTEVERVATRPEFGVKYDHMFAFGNQPQQFSLLGMITIPMSWSTKMNKANMESYRIKNESLDWQKQMIANEASGMIKGMNAEFLNLKKQYQITQDNIIPALKRNYDTAILAWQNNTGDLFIALEAWEAMNMTQIDALDKLKSILVAQVEIEKQLETK
;
A
#
# COMPACT_ATOMS: atom_id res chain seq x y z
N MET A 1 25.12 44.60 -38.06
CA MET A 1 24.52 43.24 -38.09
C MET A 1 24.24 42.65 -36.68
N LEU A 2 24.10 43.47 -35.62
CA LEU A 2 23.93 42.99 -34.23
C LEU A 2 22.62 43.36 -33.54
N LYS A 3 21.74 44.18 -34.15
CA LYS A 3 20.46 44.58 -33.52
C LYS A 3 19.32 43.57 -33.69
N ASN A 4 19.39 42.67 -34.68
CA ASN A 4 18.30 41.70 -34.94
C ASN A 4 18.40 40.39 -34.14
N LYS A 5 19.51 40.15 -33.42
CA LYS A 5 19.66 38.93 -32.59
C LYS A 5 19.13 39.08 -31.16
N LEU A 6 18.96 40.32 -30.66
CA LEU A 6 18.44 40.55 -29.30
C LEU A 6 16.92 40.31 -29.22
N TYR A 7 16.18 40.64 -30.27
CA TYR A 7 14.72 40.43 -30.31
C TYR A 7 14.34 38.94 -30.41
N ILE A 8 15.18 38.10 -30.99
CA ILE A 8 14.97 36.64 -31.06
C ILE A 8 15.23 35.99 -29.69
N ALA A 9 16.21 36.49 -28.92
CA ALA A 9 16.48 36.02 -27.56
C ALA A 9 15.37 36.40 -26.56
N ILE A 10 14.73 37.57 -26.73
CA ILE A 10 13.60 38.00 -25.90
C ILE A 10 12.30 37.30 -26.33
N SER A 11 12.12 37.01 -27.62
CA SER A 11 10.96 36.24 -28.11
C SER A 11 10.99 34.76 -27.67
N CYS A 12 12.15 34.17 -27.40
CA CYS A 12 12.27 32.82 -26.83
C CYS A 12 12.08 32.76 -25.31
N LEU A 13 12.09 33.90 -24.60
CA LEU A 13 11.95 33.94 -23.14
C LEU A 13 10.51 34.19 -22.66
N ILE A 14 9.59 34.48 -23.58
CA ILE A 14 8.18 34.80 -23.29
C ILE A 14 7.24 33.58 -23.52
N LEU A 15 7.77 32.44 -24.00
CA LEU A 15 6.98 31.27 -24.40
C LEU A 15 6.87 30.13 -23.37
N SER A 16 7.29 30.35 -22.12
CA SER A 16 7.21 29.34 -21.05
C SER A 16 6.61 29.88 -19.74
N ALA A 17 5.63 30.76 -19.86
CA ALA A 17 4.62 30.95 -18.81
C ALA A 17 3.36 30.18 -19.22
N THR A 18 3.45 28.84 -19.29
CA THR A 18 2.23 28.05 -19.19
C THR A 18 1.67 28.33 -17.80
N ASN A 19 0.57 29.07 -17.73
CA ASN A 19 -0.32 28.99 -16.59
C ASN A 19 -0.67 27.50 -16.46
N LEU A 20 0.04 26.77 -15.60
CA LEU A 20 -0.45 25.50 -15.10
C LEU A 20 -1.70 25.86 -14.31
N ALA A 21 -2.84 25.88 -14.99
CA ALA A 21 -4.11 25.72 -14.31
C ALA A 21 -3.98 24.43 -13.50
N ALA A 22 -4.19 24.52 -12.19
CA ALA A 22 -4.14 23.36 -11.32
C ALA A 22 -5.01 22.26 -11.93
N GLN A 23 -4.41 21.12 -12.25
CA GLN A 23 -5.15 20.03 -12.85
C GLN A 23 -6.17 19.53 -11.82
N THR A 24 -7.45 19.67 -12.14
CA THR A 24 -8.51 19.08 -11.33
C THR A 24 -8.51 17.56 -11.55
N LEU A 25 -8.12 16.81 -10.52
CA LEU A 25 -8.09 15.36 -10.57
C LEU A 25 -9.38 14.78 -10.01
N SER A 26 -9.91 13.78 -10.70
CA SER A 26 -10.94 12.90 -10.16
C SER A 26 -10.32 11.86 -9.24
N LEU A 27 -11.15 11.25 -8.39
CA LEU A 27 -10.74 10.15 -7.52
C LEU A 27 -10.09 9.01 -8.31
N ASP A 28 -10.67 8.61 -9.46
CA ASP A 28 -10.13 7.54 -10.30
C ASP A 28 -8.73 7.85 -10.83
N ASN A 29 -8.47 9.11 -11.20
CA ASN A 29 -7.16 9.55 -11.66
C ASN A 29 -6.13 9.47 -10.53
N VAL A 30 -6.50 9.86 -9.31
CA VAL A 30 -5.65 9.72 -8.12
C VAL A 30 -5.30 8.25 -7.88
N LEU A 31 -6.31 7.36 -7.84
CA LEU A 31 -6.12 5.93 -7.59
C LEU A 31 -5.27 5.25 -8.68
N SER A 32 -5.50 5.59 -9.95
CA SER A 32 -4.69 5.08 -11.06
C SER A 32 -3.23 5.56 -10.96
N THR A 33 -3.01 6.82 -10.61
CA THR A 33 -1.66 7.38 -10.45
C THR A 33 -0.91 6.69 -9.31
N ILE A 34 -1.57 6.44 -8.17
CA ILE A 34 -1.00 5.67 -7.06
C ILE A 34 -0.60 4.28 -7.53
N LYS A 35 -1.51 3.57 -8.22
CA LYS A 35 -1.25 2.21 -8.73
C LYS A 35 -0.01 2.12 -9.61
N THR A 36 0.24 3.13 -10.44
CA THR A 36 1.37 3.14 -11.39
C THR A 36 2.66 3.69 -10.78
N ASN A 37 2.58 4.72 -9.95
CA ASN A 37 3.76 5.51 -9.56
C ASN A 37 4.25 5.25 -8.14
N ASN A 38 3.40 4.74 -7.24
CA ASN A 38 3.75 4.62 -5.82
C ASN A 38 4.98 3.70 -5.60
N PRO A 39 6.03 4.17 -4.91
CA PRO A 39 7.27 3.40 -4.71
C PRO A 39 7.08 2.07 -3.99
N GLN A 40 6.12 1.97 -3.07
CA GLN A 40 5.86 0.73 -2.35
C GLN A 40 5.33 -0.36 -3.29
N LEU A 41 4.52 0.01 -4.28
CA LEU A 41 4.04 -0.94 -5.30
C LEU A 41 5.15 -1.32 -6.29
N LYS A 42 6.04 -0.37 -6.62
CA LYS A 42 7.22 -0.63 -7.45
C LYS A 42 8.24 -1.55 -6.76
N MET A 43 8.36 -1.45 -5.43
CA MET A 43 9.15 -2.38 -4.63
C MET A 43 8.66 -3.82 -4.83
N TYR A 44 7.35 -4.07 -4.65
CA TYR A 44 6.78 -5.39 -4.92
C TYR A 44 6.97 -5.84 -6.37
N ASP A 45 6.83 -4.94 -7.35
CA ASP A 45 7.10 -5.28 -8.75
C ASP A 45 8.55 -5.74 -8.98
N ALA A 46 9.51 -5.07 -8.34
CA ALA A 46 10.92 -5.45 -8.42
C ALA A 46 11.19 -6.78 -7.70
N ASP A 47 10.57 -7.02 -6.54
CA ASP A 47 10.72 -8.28 -5.79
C ASP A 47 10.12 -9.47 -6.57
N ILE A 48 8.93 -9.29 -7.14
CA ILE A 48 8.29 -10.29 -8.02
C ILE A 48 9.19 -10.59 -9.22
N GLN A 49 9.68 -9.56 -9.92
CA GLN A 49 10.59 -9.74 -11.06
C GLN A 49 11.89 -10.42 -10.67
N SER A 50 12.44 -10.11 -9.49
CA SER A 50 13.65 -10.74 -8.95
C SER A 50 13.43 -12.23 -8.70
N MET A 51 12.33 -12.60 -8.05
CA MET A 51 11.95 -14.00 -7.81
C MET A 51 11.69 -14.76 -9.12
N ASP A 52 10.97 -14.15 -10.06
CA ASP A 52 10.70 -14.75 -11.37
C ASP A 52 11.98 -14.92 -12.20
N ALA A 53 12.93 -13.97 -12.10
CA ALA A 53 14.24 -14.09 -12.73
C ALA A 53 15.07 -15.22 -12.11
N ALA A 54 15.07 -15.34 -10.78
CA ALA A 54 15.74 -16.44 -10.07
C ALA A 54 15.13 -17.81 -10.47
N ALA A 55 13.83 -17.89 -10.68
CA ALA A 55 13.14 -19.11 -11.10
C ALA A 55 13.59 -19.64 -12.47
N LYS A 56 14.10 -18.79 -13.37
CA LYS A 56 14.66 -19.22 -14.68
C LYS A 56 15.88 -20.13 -14.51
N GLY A 57 16.64 -19.95 -13.44
CA GLY A 57 17.81 -20.76 -13.11
C GLY A 57 17.50 -22.03 -12.30
N ALA A 58 16.24 -22.30 -11.97
CA ALA A 58 15.88 -23.37 -11.05
C ALA A 58 16.21 -24.80 -11.56
N ARG A 59 16.34 -24.96 -12.89
CA ARG A 59 16.74 -26.23 -13.53
C ARG A 59 18.25 -26.34 -13.79
N SER A 60 19.03 -25.34 -13.40
CA SER A 60 20.48 -25.34 -13.63
C SER A 60 21.16 -26.50 -12.91
N TRP A 61 22.17 -27.05 -13.56
CA TRP A 61 22.99 -28.10 -12.97
C TRP A 61 24.00 -27.48 -12.01
N MET A 62 24.43 -28.25 -11.01
CA MET A 62 25.59 -27.84 -10.23
C MET A 62 26.81 -27.80 -11.15
N PRO A 63 27.68 -26.80 -11.01
CA PRO A 63 28.89 -26.71 -11.82
C PRO A 63 29.77 -27.94 -11.60
N PRO A 64 30.52 -28.39 -12.63
CA PRO A 64 31.49 -29.45 -12.46
C PRO A 64 32.56 -29.02 -11.46
N GLN A 65 32.96 -29.94 -10.60
CA GLN A 65 34.06 -29.73 -9.66
C GLN A 65 35.35 -30.21 -10.32
N VAL A 66 36.34 -29.33 -10.39
CA VAL A 66 37.68 -29.68 -10.87
C VAL A 66 38.57 -29.84 -9.64
N GLU A 67 39.20 -31.01 -9.52
CA GLU A 67 40.15 -31.31 -8.45
C GLU A 67 41.55 -31.52 -9.02
N THR A 68 42.57 -31.10 -8.29
CA THR A 68 43.95 -31.35 -8.64
C THR A 68 44.77 -31.54 -7.38
N GLY A 69 45.78 -32.41 -7.44
CA GLY A 69 46.61 -32.68 -6.29
C GLY A 69 47.52 -33.87 -6.48
N PHE A 70 48.31 -34.18 -5.46
CA PHE A 70 49.14 -35.36 -5.45
C PHE A 70 48.33 -36.58 -5.03
N PHE A 71 48.45 -37.68 -5.77
CA PHE A 71 47.75 -38.93 -5.49
C PHE A 71 48.75 -40.08 -5.36
N MET A 72 48.68 -40.81 -4.24
CA MET A 72 49.63 -41.87 -3.87
C MET A 72 51.11 -41.41 -3.93
N THR A 73 51.37 -40.12 -3.72
CA THR A 73 52.70 -39.52 -3.78
C THR A 73 53.38 -39.53 -2.41
N PRO A 74 54.57 -40.14 -2.26
CA PRO A 74 55.28 -40.17 -0.98
C PRO A 74 55.68 -38.76 -0.51
N TYR A 75 55.67 -38.51 0.80
CA TYR A 75 56.21 -37.25 1.35
C TYR A 75 57.71 -37.06 1.06
N ASN A 76 58.46 -38.16 0.93
CA ASN A 76 59.86 -38.11 0.54
C ASN A 76 59.99 -37.90 -0.97
N SER A 77 60.35 -36.68 -1.38
CA SER A 77 60.48 -36.28 -2.79
C SER A 77 61.56 -37.04 -3.58
N ASN A 78 62.53 -37.65 -2.89
CA ASN A 78 63.53 -38.50 -3.55
C ASN A 78 62.91 -39.75 -4.18
N LEU A 79 61.74 -40.19 -3.70
CA LEU A 79 61.00 -41.33 -4.25
C LEU A 79 60.16 -40.99 -5.48
N TRP A 80 60.07 -39.72 -5.88
CA TRP A 80 59.27 -39.31 -7.04
C TRP A 80 59.98 -39.63 -8.36
N LYS A 81 61.31 -39.74 -8.34
CA LYS A 81 62.12 -40.04 -9.52
C LYS A 81 62.45 -41.53 -9.59
N ALA A 82 62.66 -42.04 -10.80
CA ALA A 82 63.19 -43.38 -10.99
C ALA A 82 64.63 -43.48 -10.45
N SER A 83 64.98 -44.62 -9.86
CA SER A 83 66.31 -44.99 -9.39
C SER A 83 66.64 -46.42 -9.84
N GLU A 84 67.87 -46.87 -9.62
CA GLU A 84 68.31 -48.22 -9.98
C GLU A 84 67.47 -49.33 -9.30
N MET A 85 66.83 -49.02 -8.17
CA MET A 85 66.05 -49.96 -7.37
C MET A 85 64.52 -49.77 -7.51
N GLY A 86 64.03 -48.78 -8.28
CA GLY A 86 62.59 -48.51 -8.40
C GLY A 86 62.19 -47.49 -9.47
N GLN A 87 60.96 -47.60 -9.98
CA GLN A 87 60.48 -46.78 -11.10
C GLN A 87 60.04 -45.35 -10.73
N GLY A 88 60.21 -44.92 -9.49
CA GLY A 88 59.56 -43.71 -8.94
C GLY A 88 58.14 -44.02 -8.45
N MET A 89 57.58 -43.13 -7.62
CA MET A 89 56.29 -43.31 -6.96
C MET A 89 55.50 -42.00 -6.94
N GLY A 90 54.18 -42.12 -7.09
CA GLY A 90 53.25 -41.01 -6.98
C GLY A 90 52.79 -40.47 -8.32
N ASN A 91 51.67 -39.77 -8.28
CA ASN A 91 51.05 -39.13 -9.43
C ASN A 91 50.65 -37.70 -9.10
N TYR A 92 50.70 -36.82 -10.09
CA TYR A 92 49.94 -35.58 -10.07
C TYR A 92 48.59 -35.82 -10.76
N MET A 93 47.49 -35.61 -10.05
CA MET A 93 46.14 -35.92 -10.52
C MET A 93 45.42 -34.66 -10.99
N LEU A 94 44.70 -34.77 -12.11
CA LEU A 94 43.65 -33.85 -12.53
C LEU A 94 42.33 -34.62 -12.63
N GLY A 95 41.32 -34.18 -11.89
CA GLY A 95 40.01 -34.82 -11.83
C GLY A 95 38.87 -33.85 -12.15
N VAL A 96 37.81 -34.36 -12.74
CA VAL A 96 36.55 -33.65 -12.95
C VAL A 96 35.40 -34.51 -12.43
N THR A 97 34.57 -33.91 -11.58
CA THR A 97 33.41 -34.54 -10.96
C THR A 97 32.14 -33.78 -11.32
N GLN A 98 31.12 -34.49 -11.80
CA GLN A 98 29.80 -33.92 -12.12
C GLN A 98 28.71 -34.78 -11.52
N MET A 99 27.85 -34.17 -10.70
CA MET A 99 26.60 -34.79 -10.26
C MET A 99 25.57 -34.72 -11.39
N ILE A 100 24.85 -35.81 -11.63
CA ILE A 100 23.76 -35.92 -12.58
C ILE A 100 22.47 -35.55 -11.85
N PRO A 101 21.82 -34.43 -12.20
CA PRO A 101 20.65 -33.98 -11.46
C PRO A 101 19.45 -34.88 -11.72
N ASN A 102 18.71 -35.20 -10.66
CA ASN A 102 17.45 -35.91 -10.75
C ASN A 102 16.37 -34.99 -11.34
N ALA A 103 15.70 -35.42 -12.42
CA ALA A 103 14.62 -34.64 -13.05
C ALA A 103 13.51 -34.26 -12.05
N SER A 104 13.20 -35.13 -11.09
CA SER A 104 12.23 -34.83 -10.02
C SER A 104 12.71 -33.69 -9.12
N LYS A 105 14.02 -33.62 -8.84
CA LYS A 105 14.62 -32.57 -7.97
C LYS A 105 14.60 -31.23 -8.69
N LEU A 106 14.96 -31.23 -9.98
CA LEU A 106 14.89 -30.03 -10.82
C LEU A 106 13.45 -29.53 -10.96
N ASN A 107 12.48 -30.42 -11.21
CA ASN A 107 11.06 -30.04 -11.31
C ASN A 107 10.51 -29.50 -9.97
N ALA A 108 10.84 -30.13 -8.84
CA ALA A 108 10.39 -29.68 -7.53
C ALA A 108 10.94 -28.28 -7.18
N ASN A 109 12.23 -28.05 -7.45
CA ASN A 109 12.86 -26.73 -7.28
C ASN A 109 12.26 -25.69 -8.21
N GLU A 110 12.03 -26.02 -9.48
CA GLU A 110 11.38 -25.12 -10.45
C GLU A 110 9.98 -24.71 -10.01
N ASN A 111 9.16 -25.67 -9.59
CA ASN A 111 7.81 -25.39 -9.11
C ASN A 111 7.84 -24.50 -7.86
N LEU A 112 8.74 -24.77 -6.91
CA LEU A 112 8.92 -23.95 -5.72
C LEU A 112 9.31 -22.52 -6.08
N MET A 113 10.35 -22.33 -6.90
CA MET A 113 10.85 -21.01 -7.26
C MET A 113 9.79 -20.20 -8.03
N LYS A 114 9.05 -20.82 -8.95
CA LYS A 114 7.95 -20.16 -9.67
C LYS A 114 6.78 -19.74 -8.76
N ALA A 115 6.56 -20.47 -7.67
CA ALA A 115 5.49 -20.16 -6.74
C ALA A 115 5.87 -19.05 -5.74
N MET A 116 7.16 -18.77 -5.53
CA MET A 116 7.60 -17.81 -4.51
C MET A 116 7.05 -16.40 -4.72
N SER A 117 7.01 -15.92 -5.96
CA SER A 117 6.49 -14.58 -6.29
C SER A 117 4.98 -14.45 -6.08
N SER A 118 4.24 -15.56 -5.99
CA SER A 118 2.78 -15.52 -5.82
C SER A 118 2.33 -14.91 -4.50
N VAL A 119 3.12 -15.02 -3.43
CA VAL A 119 2.83 -14.37 -2.14
C VAL A 119 3.01 -12.86 -2.26
N GLU A 120 4.10 -12.40 -2.86
CA GLU A 120 4.36 -10.97 -3.04
C GLU A 120 3.34 -10.29 -3.95
N ASN A 121 2.79 -11.03 -4.92
CA ASN A 121 1.70 -10.52 -5.74
C ASN A 121 0.42 -10.24 -4.92
N GLU A 122 0.07 -11.13 -3.98
CA GLU A 122 -1.08 -10.89 -3.09
C GLU A 122 -0.77 -9.81 -2.04
N ASN A 123 0.45 -9.75 -1.50
CA ASN A 123 0.88 -8.66 -0.62
C ASN A 123 0.82 -7.29 -1.32
N LYS A 124 1.16 -7.23 -2.61
CA LYS A 124 1.02 -6.05 -3.45
C LYS A 124 -0.45 -5.63 -3.58
N ASN A 125 -1.36 -6.58 -3.83
CA ASN A 125 -2.80 -6.30 -3.94
C ASN A 125 -3.37 -5.77 -2.62
N TYR A 126 -2.99 -6.39 -1.50
CA TYR A 126 -3.35 -5.92 -0.16
C TYR A 126 -2.87 -4.49 0.07
N THR A 127 -1.59 -4.23 -0.22
CA THR A 127 -0.99 -2.90 -0.07
C THR A 127 -1.69 -1.86 -0.95
N LEU A 128 -1.99 -2.19 -2.21
CA LEU A 128 -2.73 -1.32 -3.12
C LEU A 128 -4.10 -0.96 -2.54
N ASN A 129 -4.82 -1.94 -1.97
CA ASN A 129 -6.10 -1.69 -1.32
C ASN A 129 -5.96 -0.74 -0.11
N GLN A 130 -4.94 -0.91 0.73
CA GLN A 130 -4.67 0.01 1.85
C GLN A 130 -4.35 1.44 1.36
N LEU A 131 -3.51 1.57 0.32
CA LEU A 131 -3.17 2.87 -0.26
C LEU A 131 -4.38 3.55 -0.91
N ASN A 132 -5.24 2.78 -1.57
CA ASN A 132 -6.48 3.29 -2.16
C ASN A 132 -7.43 3.80 -1.08
N ALA A 133 -7.56 3.08 0.04
CA ALA A 133 -8.39 3.53 1.16
C ALA A 133 -7.86 4.85 1.76
N LEU A 134 -6.55 4.96 1.99
CA LEU A 134 -5.94 6.22 2.46
C LEU A 134 -6.21 7.38 1.50
N ALA A 135 -6.03 7.15 0.20
CA ALA A 135 -6.29 8.16 -0.82
C ALA A 135 -7.75 8.62 -0.83
N LYS A 136 -8.71 7.67 -0.82
CA LYS A 136 -10.13 7.97 -0.75
C LYS A 136 -10.49 8.78 0.51
N THR A 137 -9.95 8.41 1.67
CA THR A 137 -10.15 9.15 2.92
C THR A 137 -9.71 10.60 2.77
N TYR A 138 -8.47 10.85 2.33
CA TYR A 138 -7.98 12.22 2.16
C TYR A 138 -8.76 13.01 1.11
N TYR A 139 -9.19 12.33 0.04
CA TYR A 139 -10.01 12.92 -1.02
C TYR A 139 -11.37 13.38 -0.50
N TYR A 140 -12.10 12.51 0.22
CA TYR A 140 -13.40 12.85 0.78
C TYR A 140 -13.32 13.86 1.92
N GLU A 141 -12.29 13.79 2.76
CA GLU A 141 -12.04 14.82 3.77
C GLU A 141 -11.87 16.19 3.12
N TRP A 142 -11.06 16.29 2.05
CA TRP A 142 -10.88 17.53 1.30
C TRP A 142 -12.20 18.04 0.71
N ILE A 143 -13.04 17.17 0.13
CA ILE A 143 -14.38 17.58 -0.34
C ILE A 143 -15.19 18.21 0.79
N THR A 144 -15.24 17.57 1.96
CA THR A 144 -16.00 18.12 3.10
C THR A 144 -15.42 19.43 3.63
N ILE A 145 -14.10 19.58 3.63
CA ILE A 145 -13.43 20.82 4.04
C ILE A 145 -13.79 21.96 3.08
N LYS A 146 -13.78 21.74 1.76
CA LYS A 146 -14.22 22.74 0.78
C LYS A 146 -15.66 23.19 1.02
N LYS A 147 -16.56 22.26 1.39
CA LYS A 147 -17.94 22.58 1.74
C LYS A 147 -18.02 23.44 3.01
N LYS A 148 -17.21 23.15 4.03
CA LYS A 148 -17.15 23.96 5.26
C LYS A 148 -16.62 25.36 5.00
N ILE A 149 -15.57 25.51 4.20
CA ILE A 149 -15.03 26.82 3.79
C ILE A 149 -16.12 27.65 3.10
N LYS A 150 -16.87 27.04 2.17
CA LYS A 150 -17.97 27.73 1.48
C LYS A 150 -19.02 28.25 2.47
N ILE A 151 -19.48 27.41 3.40
CA ILE A 151 -20.44 27.82 4.43
C ILE A 151 -19.88 28.95 5.31
N ALA A 152 -18.62 28.85 5.73
CA ALA A 152 -17.96 29.88 6.53
C ALA A 152 -17.86 31.21 5.76
N GLN A 153 -17.52 31.18 4.47
CA GLN A 153 -17.46 32.36 3.61
C GLN A 153 -18.84 33.01 3.41
N ASP A 154 -19.87 32.21 3.12
CA ASP A 154 -21.25 32.70 2.98
C ASP A 154 -21.73 33.37 4.29
N ASN A 155 -21.37 32.80 5.43
CA ASN A 155 -21.70 33.32 6.75
C ASN A 155 -20.90 34.57 7.15
N ILE A 156 -19.64 34.70 6.72
CA ILE A 156 -18.85 35.94 6.88
C ILE A 156 -19.54 37.09 6.17
N GLN A 157 -19.96 36.91 4.91
CA GLN A 157 -20.65 37.94 4.15
C GLN A 157 -21.95 38.39 4.84
N LEU A 158 -22.69 37.43 5.39
CA LEU A 158 -23.90 37.71 6.15
C LEU A 158 -23.63 38.52 7.43
N LEU A 159 -22.64 38.12 8.23
CA LEU A 159 -22.28 38.84 9.45
C LEU A 159 -21.75 40.25 9.16
N GLU A 160 -20.95 40.43 8.11
CA GLU A 160 -20.48 41.75 7.68
C GLU A 160 -21.64 42.68 7.32
N TYR A 161 -22.67 42.15 6.64
CA TYR A 161 -23.89 42.88 6.36
C TYR A 161 -24.65 43.26 7.63
N MET A 162 -24.81 42.33 8.58
CA MET A 162 -25.46 42.60 9.87
C MET A 162 -24.71 43.68 10.65
N ILE A 163 -23.39 43.57 10.78
CA ILE A 163 -22.54 44.52 11.50
C ILE A 163 -22.68 45.92 10.90
N LYS A 164 -22.62 46.07 9.57
CA LYS A 164 -22.85 47.38 8.91
C LYS A 164 -24.23 47.96 9.21
N SER A 165 -25.27 47.13 9.19
CA SER A 165 -26.63 47.58 9.56
C SER A 165 -26.72 48.03 11.02
N MET A 166 -26.05 47.33 11.94
CA MET A 166 -25.98 47.72 13.35
C MET A 166 -25.26 49.05 13.55
N GLU A 167 -24.17 49.30 12.84
CA GLU A 167 -23.42 50.57 12.95
C GLU A 167 -24.29 51.78 12.60
N ILE A 168 -25.18 51.61 11.61
CA ILE A 168 -26.18 52.63 11.25
C ILE A 168 -27.24 52.77 12.35
N ARG A 169 -27.83 51.65 12.81
CA ARG A 169 -28.91 51.65 13.82
C ARG A 169 -28.45 52.15 15.20
N TYR A 170 -27.19 51.92 15.56
CA TYR A 170 -26.59 52.41 16.80
C TYR A 170 -26.52 53.94 16.86
N GLN A 171 -26.27 54.61 15.73
CA GLN A 171 -26.29 56.08 15.66
C GLN A 171 -27.65 56.68 16.04
N TYR A 172 -28.72 55.90 15.93
CA TYR A 172 -30.09 56.28 16.27
C TYR A 172 -30.60 55.64 17.57
N ASN A 173 -29.72 55.03 18.37
CA ASN A 173 -30.05 54.35 19.63
C ASN A 173 -31.08 53.20 19.48
N MET A 174 -31.13 52.59 18.30
CA MET A 174 -32.10 51.53 17.96
C MET A 174 -31.58 50.10 18.18
N ASP A 175 -30.30 49.93 18.52
CA ASP A 175 -29.68 48.61 18.72
C ASP A 175 -28.70 48.60 19.91
N LYS A 176 -28.48 47.40 20.49
CA LYS A 176 -27.68 47.23 21.71
C LYS A 176 -26.22 46.89 21.41
N LEU A 177 -25.29 47.58 22.09
CA LEU A 177 -23.84 47.39 21.93
C LEU A 177 -23.33 45.94 22.18
N PRO A 178 -23.88 45.15 23.13
CA PRO A 178 -23.49 43.75 23.30
C PRO A 178 -23.71 42.88 22.05
N SER A 179 -24.81 43.07 21.32
CA SER A 179 -25.11 42.31 20.10
C SER A 179 -24.10 42.60 18.99
N TYR A 180 -23.59 43.83 18.92
CA TYR A 180 -22.56 44.24 17.97
C TYR A 180 -21.24 43.52 18.22
N TYR A 181 -20.80 43.49 19.48
CA TYR A 181 -19.58 42.77 19.84
C TYR A 181 -19.75 41.25 19.72
N LYS A 182 -20.96 40.69 19.94
CA LYS A 182 -21.25 39.29 19.64
C LYS A 182 -21.06 38.99 18.15
N ALA A 183 -21.64 39.80 17.26
CA ALA A 183 -21.48 39.62 15.82
C ALA A 183 -20.01 39.73 15.37
N LYS A 184 -19.26 40.72 15.88
CA LYS A 184 -17.82 40.85 15.61
C LYS A 184 -17.01 39.65 16.09
N SER A 185 -17.33 39.11 17.26
CA SER A 185 -16.68 37.91 17.78
C SER A 185 -16.94 36.70 16.86
N GLN A 186 -18.18 36.50 16.44
CA GLN A 186 -18.54 35.41 15.52
C GLN A 186 -17.87 35.55 14.14
N LEU A 187 -17.75 36.77 13.62
CA LEU A 187 -17.02 37.04 12.38
C LEU A 187 -15.55 36.61 12.49
N ALA A 188 -14.87 37.02 13.57
CA ALA A 188 -13.48 36.64 13.82
C ALA A 188 -13.32 35.12 13.99
N THR A 189 -14.27 34.44 14.63
CA THR A 189 -14.30 32.98 14.76
C THR A 189 -14.37 32.28 13.40
N LEU A 190 -15.22 32.75 12.48
CA LEU A 190 -15.30 32.19 11.12
C LEU A 190 -14.03 32.43 10.31
N GLN A 191 -13.42 33.61 10.42
CA GLN A 191 -12.13 33.90 9.77
C GLN A 191 -11.03 32.96 10.28
N SER A 192 -10.96 32.75 11.59
CA SER A 192 -10.05 31.78 12.20
C SER A 192 -10.31 30.35 11.71
N MET A 193 -11.58 29.96 11.59
CA MET A 193 -11.98 28.66 11.06
C MET A 193 -11.52 28.45 9.62
N ILE A 194 -11.62 29.47 8.75
CA ILE A 194 -11.13 29.38 7.35
C ILE A 194 -9.63 29.10 7.33
N VAL A 195 -8.84 29.83 8.11
CA VAL A 195 -7.38 29.62 8.18
C VAL A 195 -7.04 28.18 8.59
N MET A 196 -7.77 27.62 9.57
CA MET A 196 -7.61 26.22 9.98
C MET A 196 -7.98 25.25 8.85
N LEU A 197 -9.12 25.46 8.19
CA LEU A 197 -9.58 24.59 7.09
C LEU A 197 -8.65 24.66 5.86
N GLU A 198 -8.06 25.82 5.55
CA GLU A 198 -7.07 25.98 4.47
C GLU A 198 -5.78 25.22 4.76
N ASN A 199 -5.36 25.21 6.03
CA ASN A 199 -4.25 24.35 6.46
C ASN A 199 -4.61 22.86 6.33
N ASP A 200 -5.82 22.45 6.67
CA ASP A 200 -6.27 21.06 6.50
C ASP A 200 -6.28 20.64 5.02
N ILE A 201 -6.74 21.52 4.11
CA ILE A 201 -6.62 21.31 2.64
C ILE A 201 -5.16 21.09 2.25
N SER A 202 -4.27 21.97 2.72
CA SER A 202 -2.84 21.88 2.42
C SER A 202 -2.25 20.54 2.86
N GLN A 203 -2.63 20.05 4.06
CA GLN A 203 -2.22 18.73 4.53
C GLN A 203 -2.74 17.60 3.63
N ARG A 204 -4.03 17.62 3.24
CA ARG A 204 -4.60 16.59 2.35
C ARG A 204 -3.94 16.58 0.98
N LYS A 205 -3.64 17.76 0.44
CA LYS A 205 -2.86 17.92 -0.79
C LYS A 205 -1.47 17.28 -0.67
N TYR A 206 -0.72 17.57 0.40
CA TYR A 206 0.61 16.96 0.62
C TYR A 206 0.54 15.43 0.71
N MET A 207 -0.47 14.89 1.40
CA MET A 207 -0.65 13.44 1.54
C MET A 207 -1.00 12.80 0.20
N LEU A 208 -1.93 13.36 -0.57
CA LEU A 208 -2.28 12.85 -1.90
C LEU A 208 -1.11 12.91 -2.89
N ASN A 209 -0.36 14.02 -2.92
CA ASN A 209 0.87 14.12 -3.74
C ASN A 209 1.90 13.07 -3.33
N THR A 210 2.04 12.80 -2.03
CA THR A 210 2.95 11.76 -1.52
C THR A 210 2.52 10.36 -1.96
N LEU A 211 1.23 10.02 -1.84
CA LEU A 211 0.72 8.71 -2.29
C LEU A 211 0.89 8.51 -3.80
N MET A 212 0.68 9.57 -4.59
CA MET A 212 0.87 9.57 -6.05
C MET A 212 2.34 9.63 -6.50
N ALA A 213 3.28 9.77 -5.56
CA ALA A 213 4.70 9.97 -5.83
C ALA A 213 5.00 11.20 -6.71
N ARG A 214 4.23 12.28 -6.52
CA ARG A 214 4.41 13.57 -7.16
C ARG A 214 5.27 14.50 -6.30
N ASN A 215 5.66 15.65 -6.85
CA ASN A 215 6.29 16.68 -6.04
C ASN A 215 5.27 17.17 -4.98
N LYS A 216 5.71 17.21 -3.72
CA LYS A 216 4.84 17.54 -2.57
C LYS A 216 4.25 18.95 -2.71
N ASN A 217 5.02 19.88 -3.27
CA ASN A 217 4.62 21.27 -3.45
C ASN A 217 3.87 21.53 -4.76
N GLU A 218 3.69 20.50 -5.60
CA GLU A 218 2.95 20.63 -6.86
C GLU A 218 1.50 20.97 -6.57
N ASP A 219 0.96 21.90 -7.35
CA ASP A 219 -0.43 22.31 -7.18
C ASP A 219 -1.41 21.24 -7.67
N LEU A 220 -2.54 21.15 -6.98
CA LEU A 220 -3.54 20.11 -7.21
C LEU A 220 -4.91 20.67 -6.79
N GLU A 221 -5.89 20.45 -7.64
CA GLU A 221 -7.30 20.60 -7.28
C GLU A 221 -8.00 19.26 -7.41
N ILE A 222 -9.06 19.06 -6.65
CA ILE A 222 -9.90 17.86 -6.72
C ILE A 222 -11.29 18.20 -7.22
N ASP A 223 -11.93 17.25 -7.88
CA ASP A 223 -13.35 17.36 -8.13
C ASP A 223 -14.15 17.29 -6.81
N SER A 224 -15.39 17.77 -6.85
CA SER A 224 -16.29 17.77 -5.69
C SER A 224 -17.30 16.63 -5.72
N ASN A 225 -17.10 15.63 -6.57
CA ASN A 225 -18.06 14.56 -6.79
C ASN A 225 -17.87 13.47 -5.74
N TYR A 226 -18.98 13.03 -5.15
CA TYR A 226 -18.98 11.89 -4.23
C TYR A 226 -20.34 11.20 -4.27
N GLU A 227 -20.33 9.93 -3.90
CA GLU A 227 -21.52 9.10 -3.79
C GLU A 227 -21.51 8.40 -2.43
N ILE A 228 -22.65 8.45 -1.73
CA ILE A 228 -22.87 7.66 -0.52
C ILE A 228 -23.48 6.34 -0.97
N LYS A 229 -22.68 5.28 -0.97
CA LYS A 229 -23.12 3.94 -1.38
C LYS A 229 -23.99 3.31 -0.29
N ASP A 230 -24.89 2.43 -0.71
CA ASP A 230 -25.64 1.58 0.20
C ASP A 230 -25.05 0.17 0.25
N PHE A 231 -24.74 -0.28 1.46
CA PHE A 231 -24.16 -1.58 1.73
C PHE A 231 -25.25 -2.50 2.30
N ASN A 232 -25.79 -3.41 1.48
CA ASN A 232 -26.77 -4.42 1.95
C ASN A 232 -26.09 -5.57 2.72
N LEU A 233 -25.32 -5.24 3.77
CA LEU A 233 -24.43 -6.18 4.47
C LEU A 233 -25.10 -7.02 5.57
N PHE A 234 -26.35 -6.71 5.96
CA PHE A 234 -27.05 -7.46 7.01
C PHE A 234 -27.48 -8.87 6.58
N GLU A 235 -27.71 -9.07 5.28
CA GLU A 235 -28.17 -10.36 4.72
C GLU A 235 -27.09 -11.06 3.88
N THR A 236 -25.94 -10.42 3.68
CA THR A 236 -24.89 -10.93 2.80
C THR A 236 -23.97 -11.90 3.54
N ASP A 237 -23.72 -13.07 2.94
CA ASP A 237 -22.66 -13.96 3.40
C ASP A 237 -21.28 -13.32 3.17
N LEU A 238 -20.73 -12.75 4.25
CA LEU A 238 -19.42 -12.10 4.28
C LEU A 238 -18.27 -13.09 4.03
N SER A 239 -18.51 -14.40 4.15
CA SER A 239 -17.48 -15.42 3.98
C SER A 239 -16.83 -15.35 2.59
N SER A 240 -17.62 -15.04 1.56
CA SER A 240 -17.15 -14.88 0.18
C SER A 240 -16.19 -13.70 0.02
N TYR A 241 -16.48 -12.55 0.64
CA TYR A 241 -15.61 -11.37 0.63
C TYR A 241 -14.34 -11.60 1.43
N ILE A 242 -14.48 -12.13 2.65
CA ILE A 242 -13.36 -12.40 3.55
C ILE A 242 -12.37 -13.38 2.89
N ASN A 243 -12.86 -14.49 2.32
CA ASN A 243 -11.99 -15.45 1.64
C ASN A 243 -11.32 -14.90 0.38
N ASN A 244 -11.86 -13.83 -0.20
CA ASN A 244 -11.28 -13.18 -1.38
C ASN A 244 -10.25 -12.09 -1.06
N ARG A 245 -10.07 -11.73 0.23
CA ARG A 245 -9.09 -10.73 0.63
C ARG A 245 -7.66 -11.16 0.28
N SER A 246 -6.86 -10.18 -0.07
CA SER A 246 -5.49 -10.37 -0.55
C SER A 246 -4.56 -10.90 0.54
N ASP A 247 -4.74 -10.46 1.80
CA ASP A 247 -3.99 -10.98 2.96
C ASP A 247 -4.28 -12.47 3.23
N ILE A 248 -5.54 -12.89 3.10
CA ILE A 248 -5.95 -14.30 3.21
C ILE A 248 -5.41 -15.12 2.02
N LYS A 249 -5.47 -14.57 0.80
CA LYS A 249 -4.87 -15.22 -0.38
C LYS A 249 -3.36 -15.37 -0.23
N ALA A 250 -2.65 -14.38 0.31
CA ALA A 250 -1.23 -14.46 0.60
C ALA A 250 -0.89 -15.60 1.57
N ILE A 251 -1.74 -15.82 2.58
CA ILE A 251 -1.64 -16.99 3.48
C ILE A 251 -1.83 -18.30 2.72
N ASP A 252 -2.85 -18.39 1.86
CA ASP A 252 -3.09 -19.59 1.06
C ASP A 252 -1.93 -19.88 0.09
N LYS A 253 -1.36 -18.85 -0.56
CA LYS A 253 -0.14 -18.96 -1.37
C LYS A 253 1.07 -19.39 -0.55
N THR A 254 1.21 -18.91 0.68
CA THR A 254 2.27 -19.33 1.59
C THR A 254 2.13 -20.81 1.95
N LYS A 255 0.91 -21.30 2.19
CA LYS A 255 0.65 -22.73 2.43
C LYS A 255 0.99 -23.58 1.20
N ASP A 256 0.69 -23.10 0.00
CA ASP A 256 1.07 -23.78 -1.24
C ASP A 256 2.60 -23.83 -1.43
N ILE A 257 3.31 -22.75 -1.11
CA ILE A 257 4.79 -22.75 -1.06
C ILE A 257 5.30 -23.77 -0.05
N ASN A 258 4.71 -23.87 1.14
CA ASN A 258 5.12 -24.87 2.14
C ASN A 258 4.89 -26.32 1.68
N LYS A 259 3.85 -26.58 0.87
CA LYS A 259 3.67 -27.88 0.20
C LYS A 259 4.79 -28.15 -0.80
N LEU A 260 5.19 -27.15 -1.60
CA LEU A 260 6.28 -27.27 -2.55
C LEU A 260 7.64 -27.45 -1.85
N LYS A 261 7.88 -26.75 -0.73
CA LYS A 261 9.07 -26.98 0.11
C LYS A 261 9.10 -28.40 0.67
N THR A 262 7.97 -28.90 1.15
CA THR A 262 7.85 -30.32 1.58
C THR A 262 8.19 -31.29 0.43
N GLU A 263 7.78 -31.00 -0.80
CA GLU A 263 8.12 -31.84 -1.96
C GLU A 263 9.63 -31.78 -2.29
N VAL A 264 10.26 -30.60 -2.22
CA VAL A 264 11.72 -30.47 -2.39
C VAL A 264 12.46 -31.31 -1.35
N GLU A 265 12.07 -31.23 -0.08
CA GLU A 265 12.64 -32.03 1.01
C GLU A 265 12.44 -33.53 0.80
N ARG A 266 11.26 -33.93 0.29
CA ARG A 266 10.95 -35.33 -0.02
C ARG A 266 11.80 -35.86 -1.17
N VAL A 267 11.98 -35.08 -2.24
CA VAL A 267 12.79 -35.51 -3.39
C VAL A 267 14.27 -35.54 -3.04
N ALA A 268 14.73 -34.72 -2.10
CA ALA A 268 16.09 -34.76 -1.57
C ALA A 268 16.43 -36.06 -0.82
N THR A 269 15.44 -36.86 -0.43
CA THR A 269 15.66 -38.21 0.14
C THR A 269 15.74 -39.32 -0.92
N ARG A 270 15.84 -38.98 -2.20
CA ARG A 270 16.06 -39.96 -3.28
C ARG A 270 17.55 -40.10 -3.58
N PRO A 271 18.02 -41.25 -4.10
CA PRO A 271 19.40 -41.39 -4.51
C PRO A 271 19.83 -40.37 -5.57
N GLU A 272 21.07 -39.92 -5.47
CA GLU A 272 21.72 -39.06 -6.47
C GLU A 272 22.86 -39.80 -7.15
N PHE A 273 23.13 -39.44 -8.40
CA PHE A 273 24.16 -40.10 -9.20
C PHE A 273 25.20 -39.07 -9.63
N GLY A 274 26.42 -39.52 -9.86
CA GLY A 274 27.47 -38.67 -10.42
C GLY A 274 28.50 -39.47 -11.19
N VAL A 275 29.32 -38.75 -11.93
CA VAL A 275 30.44 -39.32 -12.69
C VAL A 275 31.69 -38.56 -12.30
N LYS A 276 32.76 -39.30 -12.05
CA LYS A 276 34.08 -38.77 -11.77
C LYS A 276 35.09 -39.36 -12.75
N TYR A 277 35.90 -38.50 -13.35
CA TYR A 277 37.01 -38.88 -14.20
C TYR A 277 38.30 -38.27 -13.65
N ASP A 278 39.30 -39.11 -13.41
CA ASP A 278 40.63 -38.71 -12.96
C ASP A 278 41.68 -39.11 -13.99
N HIS A 279 42.59 -38.20 -14.31
CA HIS A 279 43.79 -38.46 -15.08
C HIS A 279 45.02 -38.27 -14.19
N MET A 280 45.91 -39.26 -14.20
CA MET A 280 47.01 -39.37 -13.27
C MET A 280 48.32 -39.26 -14.03
N PHE A 281 49.00 -38.12 -13.84
CA PHE A 281 50.34 -37.85 -14.35
C PHE A 281 51.38 -38.55 -13.50
N ALA A 282 51.83 -39.72 -13.93
CA ALA A 282 52.73 -40.56 -13.15
C ALA A 282 54.14 -39.99 -13.07
N PHE A 283 54.75 -40.08 -11.89
CA PHE A 283 56.13 -39.66 -11.63
C PHE A 283 57.13 -40.79 -11.92
N GLY A 284 58.36 -40.42 -12.28
CA GLY A 284 59.39 -41.36 -12.67
C GLY A 284 59.08 -42.02 -14.01
N ASN A 285 59.21 -43.34 -14.08
CA ASN A 285 58.98 -44.16 -15.26
C ASN A 285 57.67 -44.96 -15.17
N GLN A 286 56.77 -44.60 -14.25
CA GLN A 286 55.47 -45.24 -14.14
C GLN A 286 54.57 -44.89 -15.35
N PRO A 287 53.71 -45.81 -15.81
CA PRO A 287 52.75 -45.52 -16.86
C PRO A 287 51.69 -44.52 -16.38
N GLN A 288 51.21 -43.70 -17.31
CA GLN A 288 50.07 -42.82 -17.07
C GLN A 288 48.80 -43.64 -16.79
N GLN A 289 47.97 -43.18 -15.85
CA GLN A 289 46.76 -43.90 -15.42
C GLN A 289 45.53 -43.01 -15.50
N PHE A 290 44.35 -43.63 -15.59
CA PHE A 290 43.08 -42.93 -15.48
C PHE A 290 42.09 -43.74 -14.63
N SER A 291 41.11 -43.06 -14.05
CA SER A 291 39.99 -43.65 -13.34
C SER A 291 38.68 -43.06 -13.85
N LEU A 292 37.68 -43.92 -14.05
CA LEU A 292 36.31 -43.52 -14.39
C LEU A 292 35.35 -44.19 -13.42
N LEU A 293 34.71 -43.40 -12.56
CA LEU A 293 33.87 -43.88 -11.48
C LEU A 293 32.44 -43.37 -11.62
N GLY A 294 31.48 -44.27 -11.52
CA GLY A 294 30.08 -43.95 -11.25
C GLY A 294 29.88 -43.81 -9.74
N MET A 295 29.28 -42.72 -9.31
CA MET A 295 28.97 -42.45 -7.91
C MET A 295 27.47 -42.56 -7.68
N ILE A 296 27.08 -43.15 -6.55
CA ILE A 296 25.71 -43.12 -6.06
C ILE A 296 25.69 -42.65 -4.61
N THR A 297 24.91 -41.61 -4.33
CA THR A 297 24.66 -41.13 -2.97
C THR A 297 23.33 -41.70 -2.52
N ILE A 298 23.37 -42.66 -1.59
CA ILE A 298 22.16 -43.32 -1.05
C ILE A 298 21.82 -42.70 0.32
N PRO A 299 20.67 -42.02 0.45
CA PRO A 299 20.27 -41.44 1.71
C PRO A 299 19.91 -42.51 2.74
N MET A 300 20.46 -42.38 3.96
CA MET A 300 20.21 -43.25 5.10
C MET A 300 19.24 -42.61 6.09
N SER A 301 18.71 -43.41 7.03
CA SER A 301 17.77 -42.93 8.05
C SER A 301 18.33 -41.77 8.90
N TRP A 302 19.64 -41.78 9.19
CA TRP A 302 20.33 -40.68 9.89
C TRP A 302 20.56 -39.45 9.02
N SER A 303 20.80 -39.61 7.70
CA SER A 303 21.06 -38.49 6.80
C SER A 303 19.79 -37.76 6.35
N THR A 304 18.63 -38.41 6.43
CA THR A 304 17.31 -37.84 6.08
C THR A 304 16.57 -37.23 7.27
N LYS A 305 17.14 -37.29 8.48
CA LYS A 305 16.52 -36.76 9.70
C LYS A 305 16.21 -35.25 9.58
N MET A 306 17.10 -34.49 8.93
CA MET A 306 16.88 -33.06 8.67
C MET A 306 15.69 -32.83 7.73
N ASN A 307 15.62 -33.54 6.60
CA ASN A 307 14.51 -33.40 5.65
C ASN A 307 13.16 -33.73 6.33
N LYS A 308 13.12 -34.81 7.13
CA LYS A 308 11.92 -35.18 7.91
C LYS A 308 11.51 -34.11 8.91
N ALA A 309 12.47 -33.52 9.61
CA ALA A 309 12.21 -32.42 10.53
C ALA A 309 11.68 -31.17 9.80
N ASN A 310 12.22 -30.84 8.63
CA ASN A 310 11.76 -29.72 7.80
C ASN A 310 10.33 -29.94 7.30
N MET A 311 10.00 -31.15 6.81
CA MET A 311 8.64 -31.49 6.39
C MET A 311 7.63 -31.35 7.54
N GLU A 312 7.97 -31.82 8.74
CA GLU A 312 7.11 -31.68 9.92
C GLU A 312 7.00 -30.21 10.37
N SER A 313 8.10 -29.45 10.30
CA SER A 313 8.10 -28.01 10.56
C SER A 313 7.14 -27.26 9.63
N TYR A 314 7.14 -27.56 8.33
CA TYR A 314 6.19 -26.97 7.38
C TYR A 314 4.73 -27.37 7.66
N ARG A 315 4.49 -28.60 8.10
CA ARG A 315 3.15 -29.05 8.53
C ARG A 315 2.64 -28.23 9.71
N ILE A 316 3.46 -28.09 10.76
CA ILE A 316 3.12 -27.29 11.94
C ILE A 316 2.98 -25.80 11.58
N LYS A 317 3.83 -25.28 10.68
CA LYS A 317 3.73 -23.91 10.20
C LYS A 317 2.40 -23.66 9.46
N ASN A 318 1.90 -24.64 8.70
CA ASN A 318 0.61 -24.54 8.04
C ASN A 318 -0.56 -24.49 9.04
N GLU A 319 -0.47 -25.19 10.17
CA GLU A 319 -1.46 -25.09 11.25
C GLU A 319 -1.48 -23.67 11.84
N SER A 320 -0.31 -23.07 12.08
CA SER A 320 -0.21 -21.66 12.49
C SER A 320 -0.82 -20.70 11.46
N LEU A 321 -0.66 -20.96 10.17
CA LEU A 321 -1.26 -20.17 9.09
C LEU A 321 -2.79 -20.32 9.05
N ASP A 322 -3.33 -21.48 9.41
CA ASP A 322 -4.78 -21.68 9.55
C ASP A 322 -5.35 -20.84 10.71
N TRP A 323 -4.66 -20.80 11.84
CA TRP A 323 -5.01 -19.91 12.95
C TRP A 323 -4.92 -18.43 12.57
N GLN A 324 -3.88 -18.04 11.83
CA GLN A 324 -3.75 -16.67 11.32
C GLN A 324 -4.90 -16.29 10.38
N LYS A 325 -5.31 -17.20 9.49
CA LYS A 325 -6.45 -16.99 8.59
C LYS A 325 -7.76 -16.82 9.36
N GLN A 326 -8.01 -17.64 10.38
CA GLN A 326 -9.18 -17.51 11.24
C GLN A 326 -9.17 -16.19 12.03
N MET A 327 -8.02 -15.78 12.55
CA MET A 327 -7.87 -14.51 13.25
C MET A 327 -8.24 -13.33 12.35
N ILE A 328 -7.66 -13.23 11.15
CA ILE A 328 -7.95 -12.17 10.18
C ILE A 328 -9.43 -12.19 9.77
N ALA A 329 -10.00 -13.37 9.52
CA ALA A 329 -11.41 -13.51 9.15
C ALA A 329 -12.35 -13.02 10.25
N ASN A 330 -12.07 -13.38 11.51
CA ASN A 330 -12.86 -12.96 12.67
C ASN A 330 -12.74 -11.45 12.90
N GLU A 331 -11.53 -10.89 12.80
CA GLU A 331 -11.28 -9.46 12.93
C GLU A 331 -12.00 -8.66 11.84
N ALA A 332 -11.84 -9.05 10.57
CA ALA A 332 -12.50 -8.41 9.44
C ALA A 332 -14.03 -8.46 9.57
N SER A 333 -14.59 -9.61 9.96
CA SER A 333 -16.04 -9.76 10.20
C SER A 333 -16.53 -8.82 11.32
N GLY A 334 -15.80 -8.73 12.42
CA GLY A 334 -16.10 -7.81 13.51
C GLY A 334 -16.04 -6.34 13.08
N MET A 335 -14.98 -5.95 12.37
CA MET A 335 -14.81 -4.60 11.83
C MET A 335 -15.92 -4.23 10.85
N ILE A 336 -16.24 -5.09 9.88
CA ILE A 336 -17.29 -4.84 8.88
C ILE A 336 -18.63 -4.63 9.58
N LYS A 337 -18.99 -5.50 10.54
CA LYS A 337 -20.25 -5.37 11.30
C LYS A 337 -20.30 -4.07 12.10
N GLY A 338 -19.23 -3.74 12.82
CA GLY A 338 -19.14 -2.51 13.60
C GLY A 338 -19.23 -1.27 12.73
N MET A 339 -18.46 -1.20 11.65
CA MET A 339 -18.45 -0.05 10.74
C MET A 339 -19.76 0.09 9.99
N ASN A 340 -20.41 -1.00 9.61
CA ASN A 340 -21.72 -0.95 8.96
C ASN A 340 -22.81 -0.42 9.90
N ALA A 341 -22.79 -0.83 11.17
CA ALA A 341 -23.70 -0.28 12.19
C ALA A 341 -23.48 1.23 12.38
N GLU A 342 -22.22 1.66 12.48
CA GLU A 342 -21.86 3.08 12.58
C GLU A 342 -22.26 3.86 11.33
N PHE A 343 -21.98 3.33 10.14
CA PHE A 343 -22.35 3.93 8.86
C PHE A 343 -23.86 4.19 8.76
N LEU A 344 -24.68 3.18 9.06
CA LEU A 344 -26.14 3.35 9.06
C LEU A 344 -26.62 4.37 10.10
N ASN A 345 -26.02 4.35 11.30
CA ASN A 345 -26.36 5.29 12.35
C ASN A 345 -26.06 6.74 11.91
N LEU A 346 -24.85 6.99 11.42
CA LEU A 346 -24.42 8.30 10.92
C LEU A 346 -25.29 8.75 9.75
N LYS A 347 -25.60 7.86 8.80
CA LYS A 347 -26.47 8.17 7.64
C LYS A 347 -27.85 8.62 8.11
N LYS A 348 -28.45 7.92 9.07
CA LYS A 348 -29.75 8.29 9.66
C LYS A 348 -29.68 9.63 10.39
N GLN A 349 -28.64 9.84 11.21
CA GLN A 349 -28.44 11.13 11.89
C GLN A 349 -28.27 12.28 10.90
N TYR A 350 -27.49 12.09 9.83
CA TYR A 350 -27.26 13.07 8.79
C TYR A 350 -28.56 13.43 8.06
N GLN A 351 -29.37 12.43 7.67
CA GLN A 351 -30.68 12.64 7.06
C GLN A 351 -31.61 13.44 7.99
N ILE A 352 -31.72 13.06 9.27
CA ILE A 352 -32.52 13.82 10.24
C ILE A 352 -32.04 15.27 10.36
N THR A 353 -30.72 15.49 10.39
CA THR A 353 -30.14 16.84 10.44
C THR A 353 -30.45 17.64 9.17
N GLN A 354 -30.31 17.06 7.97
CA GLN A 354 -30.55 17.74 6.69
C GLN A 354 -32.03 18.01 6.43
N ASP A 355 -32.91 17.05 6.71
CA ASP A 355 -34.31 17.09 6.30
C ASP A 355 -35.21 17.79 7.33
N ASN A 356 -34.82 17.77 8.61
CA ASN A 356 -35.65 18.29 9.70
C ASN A 356 -34.98 19.45 10.46
N ILE A 357 -33.77 19.23 11.00
CA ILE A 357 -33.15 20.19 11.94
C ILE A 357 -32.72 21.46 11.22
N ILE A 358 -31.92 21.36 10.15
CA ILE A 358 -31.43 22.52 9.41
C ILE A 358 -32.60 23.35 8.83
N PRO A 359 -33.64 22.76 8.20
CA PRO A 359 -34.79 23.52 7.73
C PRO A 359 -35.56 24.24 8.84
N ALA A 360 -35.73 23.62 10.01
CA ALA A 360 -36.38 24.25 11.16
C ALA A 360 -35.55 25.42 11.72
N LEU A 361 -34.24 25.24 11.89
CA LEU A 361 -33.33 26.30 12.32
C LEU A 361 -33.27 27.45 11.31
N LYS A 362 -33.28 27.13 10.02
CA LYS A 362 -33.35 28.14 8.95
C LYS A 362 -34.63 28.97 9.05
N ARG A 363 -35.79 28.34 9.21
CA ARG A 363 -37.06 29.08 9.40
C ARG A 363 -37.06 29.93 10.65
N ASN A 364 -36.46 29.45 11.75
CA ASN A 364 -36.30 30.23 12.96
C ASN A 364 -35.44 31.48 12.71
N TYR A 365 -34.29 31.29 12.06
CA TYR A 365 -33.42 32.39 11.65
C TYR A 365 -34.12 33.38 10.72
N ASP A 366 -34.78 32.91 9.67
CA ASP A 366 -35.51 33.74 8.70
C ASP A 366 -36.60 34.57 9.39
N THR A 367 -37.30 34.01 10.38
CA THR A 367 -38.33 34.74 11.15
C THR A 367 -37.70 35.78 12.07
N ALA A 368 -36.63 35.43 12.78
CA ALA A 368 -35.95 36.32 13.70
C ALA A 368 -35.28 37.50 12.97
N ILE A 369 -34.65 37.26 11.82
CA ILE A 369 -34.01 38.33 11.04
C ILE A 369 -35.05 39.27 10.42
N LEU A 370 -36.20 38.77 9.96
CA LEU A 370 -37.30 39.59 9.47
C LEU A 370 -37.90 40.48 10.57
N ALA A 371 -38.09 39.95 11.78
CA ALA A 371 -38.57 40.73 12.92
C ALA A 371 -37.59 41.86 13.29
N TRP A 372 -36.29 41.58 13.31
CA TRP A 372 -35.28 42.62 13.54
C TRP A 372 -35.25 43.65 12.40
N GLN A 373 -35.30 43.23 11.13
CA GLN A 373 -35.33 44.13 9.98
C GLN A 373 -36.50 45.12 10.06
N ASN A 374 -37.68 44.65 10.50
CA ASN A 374 -38.89 45.45 10.66
C ASN A 374 -38.98 46.21 12.01
N ASN A 375 -37.91 46.23 12.81
CA ASN A 375 -37.86 46.87 14.14
C ASN A 375 -38.90 46.33 15.15
N THR A 376 -39.37 45.09 14.96
CA THR A 376 -40.32 44.42 15.87
C THR A 376 -39.66 43.33 16.72
N GLY A 377 -38.36 43.06 16.52
CA GLY A 377 -37.58 42.06 17.26
C GLY A 377 -36.15 42.53 17.58
N ASP A 378 -35.41 41.70 18.34
CA ASP A 378 -34.04 41.96 18.78
C ASP A 378 -33.03 41.16 17.93
N LEU A 379 -31.97 41.82 17.44
CA LEU A 379 -30.91 41.17 16.67
C LEU A 379 -30.20 40.07 17.46
N PHE A 380 -30.13 40.17 18.78
CA PHE A 380 -29.54 39.12 19.61
C PHE A 380 -30.21 37.76 19.33
N ILE A 381 -31.53 37.73 19.19
CA ILE A 381 -32.32 36.54 18.89
C ILE A 381 -32.01 36.03 17.48
N ALA A 382 -31.88 36.94 16.50
CA ALA A 382 -31.50 36.56 15.14
C ALA A 382 -30.06 36.01 15.06
N LEU A 383 -29.12 36.57 15.83
CA LEU A 383 -27.77 36.07 15.95
C LEU A 383 -27.72 34.69 16.62
N GLU A 384 -28.52 34.44 17.66
CA GLU A 384 -28.63 33.11 18.28
C GLU A 384 -29.22 32.07 17.32
N ALA A 385 -30.27 32.42 16.59
CA ALA A 385 -30.86 31.53 15.60
C ALA A 385 -29.89 31.22 14.45
N TRP A 386 -29.14 32.23 13.99
CA TRP A 386 -28.07 32.07 13.01
C TRP A 386 -26.94 31.17 13.53
N GLU A 387 -26.46 31.42 14.76
CA GLU A 387 -25.38 30.67 15.39
C GLU A 387 -25.72 29.19 15.49
N ALA A 388 -26.94 28.87 15.96
CA ALA A 388 -27.44 27.51 16.03
C ALA A 388 -27.53 26.85 14.64
N MET A 389 -27.99 27.58 13.62
CA MET A 389 -28.04 27.08 12.24
C MET A 389 -26.64 26.79 11.68
N ASN A 390 -25.70 27.74 11.82
CA ASN A 390 -24.33 27.60 11.33
C ASN A 390 -23.62 26.42 12.00
N MET A 391 -23.69 26.31 13.33
CA MET A 391 -23.10 25.20 14.07
C MET A 391 -23.65 23.85 13.58
N THR A 392 -24.96 23.75 13.41
CA THR A 392 -25.62 22.53 12.92
C THR A 392 -25.22 22.19 11.49
N GLN A 393 -25.01 23.19 10.62
CA GLN A 393 -24.54 22.97 9.25
C GLN A 393 -23.11 22.42 9.22
N ILE A 394 -22.22 22.95 10.07
CA ILE A 394 -20.84 22.45 10.21
C ILE A 394 -20.85 21.02 10.76
N ASP A 395 -21.63 20.74 11.81
CA ASP A 395 -21.77 19.40 12.40
C ASP A 395 -22.31 18.39 11.38
N ALA A 396 -23.24 18.80 10.52
CA ALA A 396 -23.74 17.95 9.45
C ALA A 396 -22.65 17.59 8.44
N LEU A 397 -21.74 18.52 8.12
CA LEU A 397 -20.59 18.23 7.26
C LEU A 397 -19.55 17.33 7.95
N ASP A 398 -19.41 17.41 9.27
CA ASP A 398 -18.62 16.43 10.03
C ASP A 398 -19.23 15.04 10.01
N LYS A 399 -20.57 14.93 10.14
CA LYS A 399 -21.25 13.64 9.95
C LYS A 399 -21.07 13.10 8.54
N LEU A 400 -21.17 13.96 7.50
CA LEU A 400 -20.91 13.56 6.13
C LEU A 400 -19.48 13.02 5.95
N LYS A 401 -18.48 13.69 6.53
CA LYS A 401 -17.10 13.22 6.54
C LYS A 401 -17.01 11.82 7.16
N SER A 402 -17.59 11.63 8.35
CA SER A 402 -17.60 10.33 9.04
C SER A 402 -18.30 9.23 8.23
N ILE A 403 -19.40 9.55 7.53
CA ILE A 403 -20.09 8.61 6.62
C ILE A 403 -19.16 8.17 5.50
N LEU A 404 -18.50 9.12 4.83
CA LEU A 404 -17.60 8.82 3.72
C LEU A 404 -16.37 8.04 4.17
N VAL A 405 -15.82 8.34 5.35
CA VAL A 405 -14.68 7.59 5.93
C VAL A 405 -15.11 6.17 6.33
N ALA A 406 -16.26 6.01 6.96
CA ALA A 406 -16.80 4.68 7.30
C ALA A 406 -17.05 3.84 6.04
N GLN A 407 -17.58 4.45 4.97
CA GLN A 407 -17.75 3.81 3.67
C GLN A 407 -16.41 3.32 3.11
N VAL A 408 -15.37 4.16 3.13
CA VAL A 408 -14.02 3.78 2.67
C VAL A 408 -13.47 2.62 3.48
N GLU A 409 -13.66 2.62 4.80
CA GLU A 409 -13.21 1.53 5.65
C GLU A 409 -13.94 0.22 5.35
N ILE A 410 -15.26 0.26 5.13
CA ILE A 410 -16.04 -0.91 4.69
C ILE A 410 -15.51 -1.43 3.35
N GLU A 411 -15.34 -0.56 2.36
CA GLU A 411 -14.79 -0.93 1.04
C GLU A 411 -13.39 -1.55 1.16
N LYS A 412 -12.54 -1.00 2.03
CA LYS A 412 -11.21 -1.53 2.33
C LYS A 412 -11.28 -2.94 2.88
N GLN A 413 -12.18 -3.20 3.82
CA GLN A 413 -12.31 -4.54 4.41
C GLN A 413 -12.91 -5.57 3.43
N LEU A 414 -13.78 -5.13 2.52
CA LEU A 414 -14.37 -5.96 1.47
C LEU A 414 -13.47 -6.12 0.23
N GLU A 415 -12.39 -5.33 0.12
CA GLU A 415 -11.55 -5.18 -1.07
C GLU A 415 -12.36 -4.85 -2.34
N THR A 416 -13.37 -4.00 -2.20
CA THR A 416 -14.24 -3.56 -3.31
C THR A 416 -13.90 -2.15 -3.78
N LYS A 417 -14.20 -1.86 -5.06
CA LYS A 417 -13.97 -0.54 -5.67
C LYS A 417 -14.90 0.54 -5.15
#